data_AF-A0A7V9B705-F1
#
_entry.id   AF-A0A7V9B705-F1
#
_cell.length_a   1.000
_cell.length_b   1.000
_cell.length_c   1.000
_cell.angle_alpha   90.00
_cell.angle_beta   90.00
_cell.angle_gamma   90.00
#
_symmetry.space_group_name_H-M   'P 1'
#
loop_
_entity.id
_entity.type
_entity.pdbx_description
1 polymer ?
#
loop_
_entity_poly.entity_id
_entity_poly.type
_entity_poly.pdbx_seq_one_letter_code
_entity_poly.pdbx_strand_id
1 'polypeptide(L)'
;DEHSGNTYWFENAFNYESVSPYLIFGSALDSQKAVTVKGTYLQNEGYLDFYYRGNFTVVEMEAGPILSALYEDVFLERHPVDEAINLASLSRHIDLGIIHYASDTPYTRAHTLGARGLSFYGMDSTYASTIAILRRIFDLEADGSRA
;
A
#
# COMPACT_ATOMS: atom_id res chain seq x y z
N ASP A 1 11.35 2.85 -2.98
CA ASP A 1 10.89 3.08 -4.35
C ASP A 1 12.02 2.83 -5.30
N GLU A 2 11.90 1.85 -6.19
CA GLU A 2 12.96 1.58 -7.16
C GLU A 2 13.09 2.62 -8.26
N HIS A 3 12.03 3.41 -8.53
CA HIS A 3 12.07 4.45 -9.56
C HIS A 3 13.01 5.58 -9.15
N SER A 4 12.89 6.07 -7.91
CA SER A 4 13.71 7.16 -7.36
C SER A 4 14.84 6.71 -6.43
N GLY A 5 14.85 5.44 -5.98
CA GLY A 5 15.75 4.98 -4.91
C GLY A 5 15.31 5.41 -3.51
N ASN A 6 14.26 6.21 -3.38
CA ASN A 6 13.86 6.77 -2.09
C ASN A 6 13.21 5.74 -1.17
N THR A 7 13.38 5.93 0.14
CA THR A 7 12.65 5.21 1.19
C THR A 7 11.69 6.16 1.87
N TYR A 8 10.39 5.89 1.77
CA TYR A 8 9.34 6.73 2.35
C TYR A 8 8.84 6.14 3.68
N TRP A 9 8.66 6.99 4.67
CA TRP A 9 8.03 6.67 5.95
C TRP A 9 6.82 7.56 6.14
N PHE A 10 5.65 6.97 6.38
CA PHE A 10 4.43 7.71 6.66
C PHE A 10 3.56 6.96 7.67
N GLU A 11 2.69 7.69 8.36
CA GLU A 11 1.65 7.11 9.19
C GLU A 11 0.49 6.72 8.29
N ASN A 12 0.26 5.43 8.11
CA ASN A 12 -0.83 4.94 7.28
C ASN A 12 -2.16 5.14 8.01
N ALA A 13 -3.13 5.80 7.35
CA ALA A 13 -4.46 6.06 7.89
C ALA A 13 -5.24 4.76 8.20
N PHE A 14 -4.86 3.64 7.60
CA PHE A 14 -5.49 2.34 7.82
C PHE A 14 -4.60 1.42 8.66
N ASN A 15 -5.21 0.76 9.64
CA ASN A 15 -4.61 -0.29 10.45
C ASN A 15 -5.41 -1.60 10.32
N TYR A 16 -5.00 -2.65 11.03
CA TYR A 16 -5.70 -3.94 11.03
C TYR A 16 -7.20 -3.80 11.35
N GLU A 17 -7.57 -3.03 12.37
CA GLU A 17 -8.96 -2.85 12.82
C GLU A 17 -9.82 -2.09 11.80
N SER A 18 -9.20 -1.31 10.93
CA SER A 18 -9.89 -0.56 9.87
C SER A 18 -10.46 -1.49 8.80
N VAL A 19 -9.86 -2.66 8.59
CA VAL A 19 -10.21 -3.59 7.50
C VAL A 19 -10.74 -4.92 8.00
N SER A 20 -10.13 -5.50 9.05
CA SER A 20 -10.44 -6.85 9.53
C SER A 20 -11.91 -7.11 9.84
N PRO A 21 -12.70 -6.18 10.42
CA PRO A 21 -14.11 -6.42 10.71
C PRO A 21 -14.98 -6.67 9.46
N TYR A 22 -14.49 -6.28 8.28
CA TYR A 22 -15.23 -6.42 7.02
C TYR A 22 -14.73 -7.57 6.15
N LEU A 23 -13.69 -8.29 6.59
CA LEU A 23 -13.20 -9.49 5.93
C LEU A 23 -13.94 -10.71 6.46
N ILE A 24 -14.52 -11.49 5.54
CA ILE A 24 -15.23 -12.74 5.88
C ILE A 24 -14.29 -13.95 5.75
N PHE A 25 -13.45 -13.94 4.72
CA PHE A 25 -12.59 -15.07 4.36
C PHE A 25 -11.10 -14.71 4.38
N GLY A 26 -10.77 -13.44 4.13
CA GLY A 26 -9.39 -12.96 4.12
C GLY A 26 -8.81 -12.71 5.51
N SER A 27 -7.52 -12.39 5.54
CA SER A 27 -6.81 -11.90 6.72
C SER A 27 -6.20 -10.54 6.43
N ALA A 28 -6.27 -9.63 7.40
CA ALA A 28 -5.57 -8.34 7.33
C ALA A 28 -4.21 -8.43 8.03
N LEU A 29 -3.23 -7.71 7.49
CA LEU A 29 -1.90 -7.50 8.08
C LEU A 29 -1.60 -6.01 8.03
N ASP A 30 -1.01 -5.45 9.08
CA ASP A 30 -0.60 -4.05 9.14
C ASP A 30 0.92 -3.93 9.39
N SER A 31 1.40 -2.69 9.44
CA SER A 31 2.82 -2.37 9.73
C SER A 31 3.82 -3.06 8.79
N GLN A 32 3.39 -3.34 7.56
CA GLN A 32 4.20 -4.04 6.56
C GLN A 32 5.08 -3.06 5.78
N LYS A 33 6.27 -3.54 5.37
CA LYS A 33 7.14 -2.81 4.44
C LYS A 33 6.86 -3.24 3.02
N ALA A 34 6.65 -2.26 2.14
CA ALA A 34 6.41 -2.47 0.73
C ALA A 34 7.58 -1.97 -0.12
N VAL A 35 7.85 -2.67 -1.21
CA VAL A 35 8.71 -2.21 -2.29
C VAL A 35 7.86 -1.98 -3.54
N THR A 36 7.91 -0.75 -4.06
CA THR A 36 7.41 -0.40 -5.40
C THR A 36 8.50 -0.70 -6.43
N VAL A 37 8.19 -1.55 -7.40
CA VAL A 37 9.14 -2.04 -8.41
C VAL A 37 8.83 -1.47 -9.79
N LYS A 38 9.83 -1.47 -10.68
CA LYS A 38 9.70 -0.85 -12.01
C LYS A 38 8.78 -1.58 -13.00
N GLY A 39 8.38 -2.81 -12.69
CA GLY A 39 7.71 -3.68 -13.64
C GLY A 39 7.49 -5.10 -13.15
N THR A 40 6.58 -5.82 -13.82
CA THR A 40 6.27 -7.22 -13.56
C THR A 40 7.38 -8.19 -14.00
N TYR A 41 8.29 -7.75 -14.87
CA TYR A 41 9.26 -8.62 -15.55
C TYR A 41 10.54 -8.89 -14.75
N LEU A 42 10.75 -8.22 -13.61
CA LEU A 42 12.04 -8.18 -12.90
C LEU A 42 12.07 -8.98 -11.58
N GLN A 43 10.99 -9.66 -11.22
CA GLN A 43 10.88 -10.37 -9.94
C GLN A 43 11.40 -11.82 -10.04
N ASN A 44 12.71 -11.99 -10.20
CA ASN A 44 13.32 -13.32 -10.08
C ASN A 44 13.46 -13.74 -8.59
N GLU A 45 13.72 -15.02 -8.33
CA GLU A 45 13.81 -15.52 -6.94
C GLU A 45 14.89 -14.82 -6.10
N GLY A 46 16.05 -14.51 -6.71
CA GLY A 46 17.13 -13.82 -6.00
C GLY A 46 16.77 -12.38 -5.62
N TYR A 47 16.01 -11.71 -6.47
CA TYR A 47 15.48 -10.37 -6.24
C TYR A 47 14.46 -10.36 -5.11
N LEU A 48 13.55 -11.34 -5.09
CA LEU A 48 12.57 -11.49 -4.01
C LEU A 48 13.25 -11.86 -2.68
N ASP A 49 14.25 -12.75 -2.71
CA ASP A 49 15.04 -13.11 -1.52
C ASP A 49 15.81 -11.90 -0.95
N PHE A 50 16.33 -11.03 -1.82
CA PHE A 50 17.00 -9.79 -1.39
C PHE A 50 16.06 -8.88 -0.58
N TYR A 51 14.86 -8.62 -1.09
CA TYR A 51 13.87 -7.79 -0.39
C TYR A 51 13.30 -8.48 0.85
N TYR A 52 13.08 -9.79 0.78
CA TYR A 52 12.61 -10.57 1.93
C TYR A 52 13.59 -10.50 3.11
N ARG A 53 14.90 -10.56 2.85
CA ARG A 53 15.94 -10.35 3.88
C ARG A 53 15.93 -8.94 4.48
N GLY A 54 15.41 -7.95 3.75
CA GLY A 54 15.16 -6.59 4.23
C GLY A 54 13.86 -6.42 5.02
N ASN A 55 13.14 -7.52 5.28
CA ASN A 55 11.79 -7.56 5.87
C ASN A 55 10.74 -6.82 5.02
N PHE A 56 10.92 -6.76 3.70
CA PHE A 56 9.87 -6.33 2.78
C PHE A 56 8.96 -7.51 2.50
N THR A 57 7.68 -7.35 2.87
CA THR A 57 6.66 -8.41 2.73
C THR A 57 5.67 -8.14 1.62
N VAL A 58 5.67 -6.92 1.07
CA VAL A 58 4.80 -6.49 -0.02
C VAL A 58 5.65 -6.06 -1.20
N VAL A 59 5.29 -6.55 -2.39
CA VAL A 59 5.84 -6.10 -3.68
C VAL A 59 4.69 -5.54 -4.49
N GLU A 60 4.81 -4.29 -4.90
CA GLU A 60 3.80 -3.55 -5.65
C GLU A 60 4.47 -2.62 -6.67
N MET A 61 3.71 -1.80 -7.39
CA MET A 61 4.20 -1.07 -8.56
C MET A 61 3.67 0.36 -8.69
N GLU A 62 2.91 0.85 -7.71
CA GLU A 62 2.10 2.07 -7.85
C GLU A 62 2.38 3.12 -6.77
N ALA A 63 2.79 2.72 -5.56
CA ALA A 63 2.93 3.65 -4.45
C ALA A 63 4.06 4.67 -4.65
N GLY A 64 5.14 4.30 -5.35
CA GLY A 64 6.30 5.16 -5.56
C GLY A 64 5.97 6.51 -6.18
N PRO A 65 5.43 6.52 -7.42
CA PRO A 65 5.04 7.76 -8.09
C PRO A 65 4.02 8.60 -7.30
N ILE A 66 3.09 7.96 -6.59
CA ILE A 66 2.10 8.65 -5.75
C ILE A 66 2.78 9.38 -4.58
N LEU A 67 3.69 8.71 -3.88
CA LEU A 67 4.43 9.30 -2.75
C LEU A 67 5.39 10.40 -3.21
N SER A 68 6.03 10.23 -4.38
CA SER A 68 6.83 11.27 -5.01
C SER A 68 6.00 12.50 -5.35
N ALA A 69 4.81 12.33 -5.93
CA ALA A 69 3.91 13.43 -6.24
C ALA A 69 3.41 14.15 -4.98
N LEU A 70 3.11 13.40 -3.92
CA LEU A 70 2.73 13.96 -2.62
C LEU A 70 3.85 14.80 -2.00
N TYR A 71 5.09 14.34 -2.11
CA TYR A 71 6.25 15.13 -1.68
C TYR A 71 6.34 16.44 -2.46
N GLU A 72 6.22 16.40 -3.79
CA GLU A 72 6.29 17.58 -4.63
C GLU A 72 5.17 18.59 -4.36
N ASP A 73 3.97 18.11 -4.04
CA ASP A 73 2.82 18.96 -3.70
C ASP A 73 3.03 19.71 -2.38
N VAL A 74 3.66 19.07 -1.39
CA VAL A 74 3.81 19.67 -0.06
C VAL A 74 5.06 20.54 0.06
N PHE A 75 6.20 20.06 -0.43
CA PHE A 75 7.47 20.79 -0.32
C PHE A 75 7.67 21.78 -1.48
N LEU A 76 6.82 21.74 -2.52
CA LEU A 76 6.87 22.59 -3.71
C LEU A 76 8.23 22.52 -4.42
N GLU A 77 8.90 21.38 -4.32
CA GLU A 77 10.19 21.09 -4.94
C GLU A 77 10.21 19.65 -5.48
N ARG A 78 11.11 19.38 -6.43
CA ARG A 78 11.27 18.03 -7.00
C ARG A 78 11.65 17.04 -5.91
N HIS A 79 11.00 15.87 -5.87
CA HIS A 79 11.42 14.80 -4.96
C HIS A 79 12.90 14.44 -5.19
N PRO A 80 13.68 14.19 -4.12
CA PRO A 80 15.08 13.81 -4.25
C PRO A 80 15.21 12.38 -4.79
N VAL A 81 16.45 11.90 -4.92
CA VAL A 81 16.79 10.55 -5.42
C VAL A 81 17.72 9.91 -4.39
N ASP A 82 17.54 8.60 -4.14
CA ASP A 82 18.31 7.81 -3.18
C ASP A 82 18.27 8.33 -1.71
N GLU A 83 17.16 8.95 -1.30
CA GLU A 83 17.01 9.57 0.03
C GLU A 83 15.99 8.88 0.93
N ALA A 84 16.15 9.04 2.24
CA ALA A 84 15.18 8.61 3.26
C ALA A 84 14.24 9.77 3.62
N ILE A 85 13.00 9.69 3.14
CA ILE A 85 12.01 10.75 3.25
C ILE A 85 11.00 10.41 4.34
N ASN A 86 10.87 11.30 5.31
CA ASN A 86 9.84 11.22 6.34
C ASN A 86 8.63 12.08 5.94
N LEU A 87 7.53 11.42 5.59
CA LEU A 87 6.24 12.01 5.26
C LEU A 87 5.29 11.99 6.46
N ALA A 88 5.69 11.51 7.65
CA ALA A 88 4.82 11.49 8.82
C ALA A 88 4.40 12.91 9.27
N SER A 89 5.22 13.93 9.01
CA SER A 89 4.81 15.32 9.24
C SER A 89 3.62 15.77 8.37
N LEU A 90 3.35 15.06 7.28
CA LEU A 90 2.23 15.34 6.36
C LEU A 90 0.89 14.87 6.91
N SER A 91 0.85 13.94 7.87
CA SER A 91 -0.41 13.39 8.42
C SER A 91 -1.31 14.47 9.05
N ARG A 92 -0.76 15.66 9.33
CA ARG A 92 -1.52 16.84 9.80
C ARG A 92 -2.30 17.58 8.72
N HIS A 93 -1.92 17.43 7.46
CA HIS A 93 -2.51 18.17 6.34
C HIS A 93 -3.22 17.24 5.36
N ILE A 94 -2.75 16.00 5.24
CA ILE A 94 -3.28 15.00 4.31
C ILE A 94 -3.42 13.66 5.05
N ASP A 95 -4.62 13.09 5.01
CA ASP A 95 -4.89 11.74 5.55
C ASP A 95 -4.46 10.69 4.51
N LEU A 96 -3.19 10.26 4.58
CA LEU A 96 -2.61 9.32 3.63
C LEU A 96 -2.85 7.87 4.08
N GLY A 97 -3.57 7.10 3.25
CA GLY A 97 -3.79 5.68 3.48
C GLY A 97 -3.50 4.82 2.25
N ILE A 98 -2.78 3.72 2.43
CA ILE A 98 -2.51 2.73 1.37
C ILE A 98 -2.91 1.35 1.87
N ILE A 99 -3.79 0.68 1.14
CA ILE A 99 -4.20 -0.71 1.40
C ILE A 99 -3.71 -1.57 0.25
N HIS A 100 -2.95 -2.62 0.57
CA HIS A 100 -2.47 -3.58 -0.42
C HIS A 100 -3.36 -4.82 -0.41
N TYR A 101 -4.02 -5.08 -1.53
CA TYR A 101 -4.68 -6.36 -1.77
C TYR A 101 -3.67 -7.35 -2.36
N ALA A 102 -3.33 -8.39 -1.61
CA ALA A 102 -2.42 -9.45 -2.08
C ALA A 102 -3.17 -10.44 -2.98
N SER A 103 -3.01 -10.30 -4.30
CA SER A 103 -3.61 -11.18 -5.30
C SER A 103 -2.87 -12.51 -5.43
N ASP A 104 -1.53 -12.46 -5.38
CA ASP A 104 -0.64 -13.59 -5.62
C ASP A 104 0.50 -13.56 -4.61
N THR A 105 1.06 -14.75 -4.30
CA THR A 105 2.32 -14.83 -3.55
C THR A 105 3.46 -15.22 -4.49
N PRO A 106 4.63 -14.56 -4.43
CA PRO A 106 5.67 -14.70 -5.46
C PRO A 106 6.23 -16.13 -5.63
N TYR A 107 6.17 -16.96 -4.58
CA TYR A 107 6.69 -18.33 -4.61
C TYR A 107 5.74 -19.36 -5.21
N THR A 108 4.43 -19.09 -5.26
CA THR A 108 3.45 -20.00 -5.87
C THR A 108 3.16 -19.59 -7.31
N ARG A 109 4.11 -19.87 -8.22
CA ARG A 109 3.98 -19.65 -9.68
C ARG A 109 2.83 -20.42 -10.38
N ALA A 110 2.02 -21.20 -9.66
CA ALA A 110 1.01 -22.11 -10.23
C ALA A 110 -0.44 -21.83 -9.79
N HIS A 111 -0.70 -20.80 -8.98
CA HIS A 111 -2.05 -20.51 -8.46
C HIS A 111 -2.41 -19.04 -8.62
N THR A 112 -2.38 -18.55 -9.86
CA THR A 112 -2.79 -17.17 -10.15
C THR A 112 -4.32 -17.03 -10.15
N LEU A 113 -4.84 -15.85 -9.80
CA LEU A 113 -6.27 -15.53 -9.92
C LEU A 113 -6.82 -15.71 -11.34
N GLY A 114 -5.97 -15.58 -12.38
CA GLY A 114 -6.33 -15.90 -13.76
C GLY A 114 -6.63 -17.39 -13.99
N ALA A 115 -6.04 -18.29 -13.19
CA ALA A 115 -6.31 -19.73 -13.23
C ALA A 115 -7.47 -20.16 -12.31
N ARG A 116 -7.80 -19.36 -11.29
CA ARG A 116 -8.97 -19.52 -10.41
C ARG A 116 -10.07 -18.56 -10.85
N GLY A 117 -10.84 -18.96 -11.87
CA GLY A 117 -11.92 -18.15 -12.45
C GLY A 117 -12.70 -17.37 -11.38
N LEU A 118 -12.79 -16.04 -11.56
CA LEU A 118 -13.50 -15.05 -10.73
C LEU A 118 -13.92 -15.58 -9.34
N SER A 119 -12.93 -15.84 -8.47
CA SER A 119 -13.23 -16.40 -7.15
C SER A 119 -13.73 -15.31 -6.19
N PHE A 120 -14.72 -15.65 -5.37
CA PHE A 120 -15.30 -14.75 -4.35
C PHE A 120 -14.27 -14.20 -3.34
N TYR A 121 -13.12 -14.86 -3.18
CA TYR A 121 -12.08 -14.45 -2.23
C TYR A 121 -11.46 -13.09 -2.54
N GLY A 122 -11.28 -12.75 -3.82
CA GLY A 122 -10.76 -11.43 -4.19
C GLY A 122 -11.79 -10.32 -3.97
N MET A 123 -13.06 -10.64 -4.19
CA MET A 123 -14.18 -9.72 -3.97
C MET A 123 -14.24 -9.28 -2.50
N ASP A 124 -14.14 -10.21 -1.55
CA ASP A 124 -14.17 -9.93 -0.10
C ASP A 124 -13.16 -8.83 0.29
N SER A 125 -11.91 -8.98 -0.14
CA SER A 125 -10.85 -8.01 0.19
C SER A 125 -11.07 -6.64 -0.46
N THR A 126 -11.55 -6.59 -1.71
CA THR A 126 -11.86 -5.33 -2.39
C THR A 126 -13.01 -4.59 -1.70
N TYR A 127 -14.07 -5.30 -1.30
CA TYR A 127 -15.19 -4.71 -0.57
C TYR A 127 -14.76 -4.23 0.81
N ALA A 128 -14.01 -5.04 1.57
CA ALA A 128 -13.50 -4.64 2.87
C ALA A 128 -12.64 -3.37 2.79
N SER A 129 -11.76 -3.29 1.80
CA SER A 129 -10.92 -2.10 1.55
C SER A 129 -11.76 -0.88 1.20
N THR A 130 -12.76 -1.05 0.34
CA THR A 130 -13.67 0.04 -0.06
C THR A 130 -14.48 0.56 1.12
N ILE A 131 -15.00 -0.33 1.96
CA ILE A 131 -15.74 0.04 3.18
C ILE A 131 -14.82 0.80 4.14
N ALA A 132 -13.59 0.33 4.35
CA ALA A 132 -12.62 1.01 5.21
C ALA A 132 -12.36 2.45 4.74
N ILE A 133 -12.10 2.63 3.44
CA ILE A 133 -11.84 3.95 2.83
C ILE A 133 -13.07 4.87 2.97
N LEU A 134 -14.26 4.40 2.58
CA LEU A 134 -15.47 5.22 2.62
C LEU A 134 -15.86 5.63 4.05
N ARG A 135 -15.73 4.71 5.02
CA ARG A 135 -16.01 5.05 6.42
C ARG A 135 -15.04 6.10 6.93
N ARG A 136 -13.74 5.97 6.65
CA ARG A 136 -12.74 6.97 7.02
C ARG A 136 -13.05 8.35 6.45
N ILE A 137 -13.43 8.42 5.18
CA ILE A 137 -13.86 9.67 4.53
C ILE A 137 -15.09 10.24 5.24
N PHE A 138 -16.14 9.44 5.44
CA PHE A 138 -17.36 9.93 6.09
C PHE A 138 -17.15 10.38 7.53
N ASP A 139 -16.30 9.69 8.30
CA ASP A 139 -15.97 10.08 9.66
C ASP A 139 -15.22 11.42 9.69
N LEU A 140 -14.26 11.62 8.78
CA LEU A 140 -13.55 12.90 8.64
C LEU A 140 -14.48 14.06 8.22
N GLU A 141 -15.35 13.83 7.24
CA GLU A 141 -16.31 14.84 6.78
C GLU A 141 -17.36 15.16 7.86
N ALA A 142 -17.79 14.16 8.62
CA ALA A 142 -18.74 14.35 9.73
C ALA A 142 -18.12 15.15 10.88
N ASP A 143 -16.84 14.91 11.19
CA ASP A 143 -16.13 15.66 12.23
C ASP A 143 -15.74 17.07 11.76
N GLY A 144 -15.36 17.22 10.49
CA GLY A 144 -15.12 18.53 9.86
C GLY A 144 -16.39 19.38 9.77
N SER A 145 -17.55 18.78 9.56
CA SER A 145 -18.86 19.47 9.56
C SER A 145 -19.33 19.90 10.95
N ARG A 146 -18.67 19.44 12.02
CA ARG A 146 -18.98 19.79 13.42
C ARG A 146 -18.08 20.90 13.98
N ALA A 147 -17.06 21.33 13.24
CA ALA A 147 -16.17 22.44 13.58
C ALA A 147 -16.63 23.76 12.93
#